data_AF-A0A4U0RID9-F1
#
_entry.id   AF-A0A4U0RID9-F1
#
_cell.length_a   1.000
_cell.length_b   1.000
_cell.length_c   1.000
_cell.angle_alpha   90.00
_cell.angle_beta   90.00
_cell.angle_gamma   90.00
#
_symmetry.space_group_name_H-M   'P 1'
#
loop_
_entity.id
_entity.type
_entity.pdbx_description
1 polymer ?
#
loop_
_entity_poly.entity_id
_entity_poly.type
_entity_poly.pdbx_seq_one_letter_code
_entity_poly.pdbx_strand_id
1 'polypeptide(L)'
;MTSAPTSQYSSAALEASGHAYAHLSATGQSVQWTNTTGQPISFLNLRASIPDSASGGGITGTLDLYVNGVFQQALNLNSKQTWVYEGTNYNNSDDQNPADGDPRVFWDESHTFVTGTPIPAGATFSLQKDSANSASFYDIDVMDVENPPAPLAQPANSISITSCGAVADNNPTNGSADSQSVDSGPAIQNCINQAQSQGKILWIPQGTFYVKGTAGLNAQGITVAGAGMWYSTIYRDVPVPNSTPLPALFGLTSSTVQNFHIDANAVSRSTIGGDGGAMDTTGTNWVADGIWTQHTMSGFWASGTGGKVQNSRLTSIWADGINVN
;
A
#
# COMPACT_ATOMS: atom_id res chain seq x y z
N MET A 1 -16.72 -12.85 -18.59
CA MET A 1 -16.67 -14.29 -18.30
C MET A 1 -17.16 -15.09 -19.50
N THR A 2 -16.38 -16.02 -20.03
CA THR A 2 -16.84 -16.95 -21.08
C THR A 2 -17.18 -18.35 -20.56
N SER A 3 -16.89 -18.69 -19.29
CA SER A 3 -17.33 -19.93 -18.63
C SER A 3 -17.24 -19.87 -17.09
N ALA A 4 -18.01 -20.71 -16.40
CA ALA A 4 -17.96 -20.87 -14.94
C ALA A 4 -16.66 -21.58 -14.47
N PRO A 5 -16.20 -21.38 -13.22
CA PRO A 5 -15.06 -22.10 -12.65
C PRO A 5 -15.24 -23.61 -12.70
N THR A 6 -14.15 -24.35 -12.93
CA THR A 6 -14.16 -25.82 -13.03
C THR A 6 -13.74 -26.52 -11.73
N SER A 7 -13.31 -25.77 -10.71
CA SER A 7 -12.94 -26.25 -9.38
C SER A 7 -13.50 -25.32 -8.30
N GLN A 8 -13.51 -25.81 -7.05
CA GLN A 8 -13.84 -24.98 -5.87
C GLN A 8 -12.72 -23.99 -5.51
N TYR A 9 -11.48 -24.27 -5.95
CA TYR A 9 -10.31 -23.47 -5.64
C TYR A 9 -10.21 -22.20 -6.50
N SER A 10 -9.51 -21.21 -5.96
CA SER A 10 -9.23 -19.95 -6.65
C SER A 10 -8.28 -20.14 -7.83
N SER A 11 -8.14 -19.08 -8.64
CA SER A 11 -7.12 -18.96 -9.68
C SER A 11 -6.82 -17.50 -9.96
N ALA A 12 -5.65 -17.20 -10.52
CA ALA A 12 -5.30 -15.84 -10.93
C ALA A 12 -6.37 -15.22 -11.84
N ALA A 13 -6.91 -15.99 -12.79
CA ALA A 13 -7.96 -15.52 -13.70
C ALA A 13 -9.29 -15.23 -12.98
N LEU A 14 -9.62 -16.01 -11.93
CA LEU A 14 -10.83 -15.75 -11.14
C LEU A 14 -10.72 -14.45 -10.33
N GLU A 15 -9.53 -14.19 -9.77
CA GLU A 15 -9.26 -13.01 -8.92
C GLU A 15 -8.85 -11.75 -9.70
N ALA A 16 -8.59 -11.86 -11.01
CA ALA A 16 -8.28 -10.72 -11.88
C ALA A 16 -9.51 -9.84 -12.12
N SER A 17 -9.31 -8.53 -12.27
CA SER A 17 -10.36 -7.61 -12.69
C SER A 17 -10.93 -8.02 -14.04
N GLY A 18 -12.25 -8.07 -14.16
CA GLY A 18 -12.92 -8.55 -15.37
C GLY A 18 -12.66 -10.03 -15.71
N HIS A 19 -11.99 -10.78 -14.83
CA HIS A 19 -11.59 -12.17 -14.98
C HIS A 19 -10.63 -12.45 -16.15
N ALA A 20 -9.71 -11.52 -16.43
CA ALA A 20 -8.68 -11.69 -17.45
C ALA A 20 -7.44 -10.85 -17.11
N TYR A 21 -6.28 -11.30 -17.56
CA TYR A 21 -5.01 -10.59 -17.40
C TYR A 21 -4.10 -10.88 -18.59
N ALA A 22 -3.07 -10.05 -18.79
CA ALA A 22 -2.00 -10.31 -19.74
C ALA A 22 -0.88 -11.11 -19.06
N HIS A 23 -0.52 -12.27 -19.62
CA HIS A 23 0.53 -13.14 -19.09
C HIS A 23 1.85 -12.94 -19.85
N LEU A 24 2.92 -12.53 -19.16
CA LEU A 24 4.25 -12.31 -19.73
C LEU A 24 5.25 -13.31 -19.11
N SER A 25 5.54 -14.42 -19.79
CA SER A 25 6.49 -15.46 -19.35
C SER A 25 7.77 -15.56 -20.18
N ALA A 26 7.83 -14.91 -21.33
CA ALA A 26 9.01 -14.90 -22.19
C ALA A 26 9.58 -13.48 -22.37
N THR A 27 10.90 -13.38 -22.50
CA THR A 27 11.59 -12.12 -22.80
C THR A 27 11.08 -11.53 -24.12
N GLY A 28 10.81 -10.21 -24.12
CA GLY A 28 10.24 -9.47 -25.24
C GLY A 28 8.70 -9.48 -25.28
N GLN A 29 8.02 -10.23 -24.41
CA GLN A 29 6.57 -10.10 -24.28
C GLN A 29 6.21 -8.81 -23.54
N SER A 30 5.17 -8.15 -24.03
CA SER A 30 4.71 -6.87 -23.49
C SER A 30 3.20 -6.73 -23.56
N VAL A 31 2.65 -5.88 -22.70
CA VAL A 31 1.31 -5.32 -22.82
C VAL A 31 1.42 -3.80 -23.02
N GLN A 32 0.66 -3.26 -23.97
CA GLN A 32 0.77 -1.86 -24.40
C GLN A 32 -0.58 -1.14 -24.36
N TRP A 33 -0.54 0.11 -23.92
CA TRP A 33 -1.65 1.05 -23.93
C TRP A 33 -1.29 2.32 -24.69
N THR A 34 -2.31 3.13 -24.97
CA THR A 34 -2.18 4.52 -25.42
C THR A 34 -2.72 5.43 -24.32
N ASN A 35 -2.01 6.51 -23.98
CA ASN A 35 -2.51 7.50 -23.04
C ASN A 35 -3.67 8.29 -23.66
N THR A 36 -4.90 7.87 -23.37
CA THR A 36 -6.14 8.53 -23.80
C THR A 36 -6.76 9.41 -22.74
N THR A 37 -6.08 9.67 -21.62
CA THR A 37 -6.62 10.45 -20.48
C THR A 37 -6.80 11.94 -20.79
N GLY A 38 -6.15 12.44 -21.85
CA GLY A 38 -6.11 13.87 -22.18
C GLY A 38 -5.17 14.69 -21.30
N GLN A 39 -4.46 14.05 -20.35
CA GLN A 39 -3.48 14.66 -19.45
C GLN A 39 -2.14 13.88 -19.51
N PRO A 40 -1.01 14.48 -19.12
CA PRO A 40 0.21 13.69 -18.89
C PRO A 40 -0.02 12.69 -17.75
N ILE A 41 0.57 11.48 -17.83
CA ILE A 41 0.56 10.50 -16.73
C ILE A 41 1.92 10.57 -16.03
N SER A 42 1.91 10.89 -14.73
CA SER A 42 3.12 10.97 -13.92
C SER A 42 3.14 9.96 -12.77
N PHE A 43 2.05 9.21 -12.55
CA PHE A 43 1.96 8.19 -11.52
C PHE A 43 1.22 6.96 -12.05
N LEU A 44 1.75 5.79 -11.73
CA LEU A 44 1.20 4.49 -12.10
C LEU A 44 0.89 3.71 -10.82
N ASN A 45 -0.30 3.12 -10.73
CA ASN A 45 -0.63 2.08 -9.76
C ASN A 45 -0.97 0.79 -10.52
N LEU A 46 -0.10 -0.21 -10.41
CA LEU A 46 -0.16 -1.45 -11.19
C LEU A 46 -0.63 -2.59 -10.30
N ARG A 47 -1.78 -3.18 -10.63
CA ARG A 47 -2.21 -4.46 -10.07
C ARG A 47 -1.60 -5.61 -10.88
N ALA A 48 -0.73 -6.38 -10.25
CA ALA A 48 0.02 -7.44 -10.90
C ALA A 48 0.24 -8.65 -9.98
N SER A 49 0.59 -9.79 -10.59
CA SER A 49 1.06 -10.98 -9.90
C SER A 49 2.42 -11.40 -10.45
N ILE A 50 3.33 -11.73 -9.55
CA ILE A 50 4.58 -12.43 -9.85
C ILE A 50 4.62 -13.72 -9.02
N PRO A 51 5.40 -14.74 -9.42
CA PRO A 51 5.49 -16.00 -8.68
C PRO A 51 5.80 -15.82 -7.20
N ASP A 52 5.32 -16.75 -6.38
CA ASP A 52 5.87 -16.97 -5.04
C ASP A 52 7.28 -17.59 -5.13
N SER A 53 7.99 -17.58 -4.00
CA SER A 53 9.18 -18.40 -3.79
C SER A 53 8.80 -19.88 -3.63
N ALA A 54 9.74 -20.79 -3.89
CA ALA A 54 9.50 -22.23 -3.72
C ALA A 54 9.17 -22.65 -2.28
N SER A 55 9.55 -21.84 -1.30
CA SER A 55 9.30 -22.08 0.14
C SER A 55 8.25 -21.13 0.73
N GLY A 56 7.56 -20.34 -0.09
CA GLY A 56 6.66 -19.29 0.38
C GLY A 56 7.36 -17.97 0.72
N GLY A 57 6.57 -16.98 1.14
CA GLY A 57 7.06 -15.69 1.63
C GLY A 57 7.46 -14.68 0.55
N GLY A 58 7.18 -14.99 -0.72
CA GLY A 58 7.33 -14.09 -1.84
C GLY A 58 8.75 -13.91 -2.37
N ILE A 59 8.83 -13.21 -3.51
CA ILE A 59 10.07 -12.73 -4.12
C ILE A 59 9.95 -11.23 -4.38
N THR A 60 11.06 -10.63 -4.81
CA THR A 60 11.07 -9.30 -5.43
C THR A 60 11.51 -9.43 -6.88
N GLY A 61 11.03 -8.52 -7.73
CA GLY A 61 11.38 -8.46 -9.14
C GLY A 61 11.20 -7.06 -9.69
N THR A 62 11.53 -6.89 -10.96
CA THR A 62 11.25 -5.66 -11.70
C THR A 62 10.56 -5.97 -13.02
N LEU A 63 9.81 -5.00 -13.54
CA LEU A 63 9.25 -5.04 -14.88
C LEU A 63 9.47 -3.70 -15.58
N ASP A 64 9.86 -3.72 -16.85
CA ASP A 64 10.37 -2.53 -17.51
C ASP A 64 9.24 -1.73 -18.18
N LEU A 65 9.18 -0.43 -17.87
CA LEU A 65 8.28 0.54 -18.47
C LEU A 65 8.94 1.17 -19.70
N TYR A 66 8.21 1.20 -20.80
CA TYR A 66 8.59 1.88 -22.04
C TYR A 66 7.57 2.96 -22.39
N VAL A 67 8.03 4.07 -22.96
CA VAL A 67 7.21 5.16 -23.50
C VAL A 67 7.60 5.39 -24.95
N ASN A 68 6.63 5.32 -25.87
CA ASN A 68 6.86 5.37 -27.33
C ASN A 68 7.96 4.39 -27.80
N GLY A 69 8.02 3.21 -27.17
CA GLY A 69 9.02 2.17 -27.47
C GLY A 69 10.43 2.43 -26.91
N VAL A 70 10.63 3.48 -26.11
CA VAL A 70 11.91 3.79 -25.45
C VAL A 70 11.82 3.42 -23.98
N PHE A 71 12.85 2.74 -23.45
CA PHE A 71 12.93 2.38 -22.03
C PHE A 71 12.87 3.65 -21.17
N GLN A 72 11.97 3.66 -20.20
CA GLN A 72 11.77 4.76 -19.27
C GLN A 72 12.38 4.44 -17.90
N GLN A 73 11.92 3.36 -17.26
CA GLN A 73 12.39 2.92 -15.95
C GLN A 73 11.97 1.47 -15.67
N ALA A 74 12.60 0.84 -14.68
CA ALA A 74 12.11 -0.40 -14.10
C ALA A 74 11.09 -0.11 -12.98
N LEU A 75 10.01 -0.88 -12.93
CA LEU A 75 9.02 -0.87 -11.86
C LEU A 75 9.35 -1.96 -10.85
N ASN A 76 9.37 -1.63 -9.56
CA ASN A 76 9.57 -2.64 -8.51
C ASN A 76 8.28 -3.42 -8.30
N LEU A 77 8.38 -4.75 -8.23
CA LEU A 77 7.28 -5.66 -7.91
C LEU A 77 7.72 -6.63 -6.82
N ASN A 78 6.75 -7.15 -6.08
CA ASN A 78 6.99 -8.22 -5.12
C ASN A 78 5.75 -9.12 -4.97
N SER A 79 5.93 -10.25 -4.29
CA SER A 79 4.86 -11.19 -3.95
C SER A 79 4.78 -11.50 -2.46
N LYS A 80 5.33 -10.63 -1.60
CA LYS A 80 5.50 -10.88 -0.16
C LYS A 80 4.17 -10.83 0.61
N GLN A 81 3.24 -9.98 0.19
CA GLN A 81 1.90 -9.85 0.77
C GLN A 81 0.82 -10.54 -0.09
N THR A 82 1.22 -11.53 -0.89
CA THR A 82 0.34 -12.36 -1.74
C THR A 82 0.59 -13.85 -1.49
N TRP A 83 -0.04 -14.72 -2.27
CA TRP A 83 0.12 -16.17 -2.22
C TRP A 83 -0.22 -16.75 -0.85
N VAL A 84 -1.52 -16.90 -0.64
CA VAL A 84 -2.05 -17.67 0.48
C VAL A 84 -2.46 -19.04 -0.02
N TYR A 85 -2.20 -20.09 0.74
CA TYR A 85 -2.47 -21.47 0.37
C TYR A 85 -3.63 -22.04 1.20
N GLU A 86 -4.66 -22.50 0.49
CA GLU A 86 -5.89 -23.05 1.05
C GLU A 86 -5.74 -24.56 1.26
N GLY A 87 -5.69 -25.00 2.51
CA GLY A 87 -5.48 -26.41 2.85
C GLY A 87 -6.03 -26.82 4.20
N THR A 88 -5.54 -27.91 4.78
CA THR A 88 -6.08 -28.43 6.05
C THR A 88 -5.45 -27.82 7.30
N ASN A 89 -4.34 -27.07 7.14
CA ASN A 89 -3.56 -26.49 8.25
C ASN A 89 -3.86 -25.01 8.45
N TYR A 90 -5.10 -24.67 8.77
CA TYR A 90 -5.44 -23.30 9.20
C TYR A 90 -4.94 -23.08 10.63
N ASN A 91 -3.67 -22.67 10.79
CA ASN A 91 -3.05 -22.33 12.07
C ASN A 91 -3.58 -20.99 12.64
N ASN A 92 -4.91 -20.77 12.60
CA ASN A 92 -5.57 -19.50 12.91
C ASN A 92 -5.02 -18.30 12.13
N SER A 93 -4.45 -18.54 10.95
CA SER A 93 -3.82 -17.55 10.06
C SER A 93 -4.03 -17.94 8.60
N ASP A 94 -3.87 -16.97 7.70
CA ASP A 94 -3.53 -17.26 6.32
C ASP A 94 -2.16 -17.97 6.27
N ASP A 95 -2.06 -19.04 5.48
CA ASP A 95 -0.86 -19.86 5.30
C ASP A 95 -0.12 -19.42 4.04
N GLN A 96 1.16 -19.10 4.15
CA GLN A 96 2.01 -18.72 3.02
C GLN A 96 2.96 -19.86 2.60
N ASN A 97 2.75 -21.09 3.06
CA ASN A 97 3.55 -22.25 2.66
C ASN A 97 2.92 -22.96 1.43
N PRO A 98 3.60 -22.98 0.27
CA PRO A 98 3.09 -23.63 -0.94
C PRO A 98 2.83 -25.13 -0.80
N ALA A 99 3.45 -25.79 0.19
CA ALA A 99 3.26 -27.21 0.44
C ALA A 99 1.93 -27.54 1.16
N ASP A 100 1.26 -26.53 1.72
CA ASP A 100 0.10 -26.74 2.60
C ASP A 100 -1.26 -26.65 1.88
N GLY A 101 -1.32 -26.19 0.62
CA GLY A 101 -2.61 -26.06 -0.07
C GLY A 101 -2.59 -25.52 -1.49
N ASP A 102 -3.78 -25.19 -1.99
CA ASP A 102 -4.00 -24.57 -3.31
C ASP A 102 -3.91 -23.03 -3.22
N PRO A 103 -3.27 -22.33 -4.16
CA PRO A 103 -3.02 -20.89 -4.03
C PRO A 103 -4.28 -20.02 -4.24
N ARG A 104 -4.32 -18.89 -3.52
CA ARG A 104 -5.24 -17.76 -3.64
C ARG A 104 -4.53 -16.45 -3.27
N VAL A 105 -5.20 -15.31 -3.41
CA VAL A 105 -4.64 -13.97 -3.15
C VAL A 105 -3.42 -13.73 -4.05
N PHE A 106 -3.64 -13.83 -5.36
CA PHE A 106 -2.55 -13.78 -6.36
C PHE A 106 -2.03 -12.36 -6.63
N TRP A 107 -2.84 -11.34 -6.35
CA TRP A 107 -2.66 -10.00 -6.87
C TRP A 107 -2.32 -9.01 -5.78
N ASP A 108 -1.36 -8.14 -6.06
CA ASP A 108 -1.05 -6.96 -5.26
C ASP A 108 -0.88 -5.72 -6.15
N GLU A 109 -0.80 -4.56 -5.53
CA GLU A 109 -0.61 -3.28 -6.17
C GLU A 109 0.79 -2.72 -5.88
N SER A 110 1.50 -2.34 -6.94
CA SER A 110 2.74 -1.58 -6.85
C SER A 110 2.58 -0.24 -7.53
N HIS A 111 3.05 0.81 -6.86
CA HIS A 111 2.84 2.16 -7.31
C HIS A 111 4.16 2.95 -7.44
N THR A 112 4.26 3.80 -8.45
CA THR A 112 5.47 4.57 -8.70
C THR A 112 5.20 5.86 -9.47
N PHE A 113 6.08 6.85 -9.25
CA PHE A 113 6.14 8.00 -10.13
C PHE A 113 6.92 7.64 -11.40
N VAL A 114 6.44 8.16 -12.53
CA VAL A 114 7.20 8.17 -13.78
C VAL A 114 8.36 9.15 -13.61
N THR A 115 9.58 8.62 -13.68
CA THR A 115 10.82 9.39 -13.63
C THR A 115 11.00 10.22 -14.89
N GLY A 116 11.55 11.41 -14.78
CA GLY A 116 11.74 12.30 -15.93
C GLY A 116 10.43 12.90 -16.44
N THR A 117 10.23 12.91 -17.75
CA THR A 117 9.05 13.51 -18.38
C THR A 117 7.83 12.59 -18.22
N PRO A 118 6.70 13.08 -17.67
CA PRO A 118 5.43 12.34 -17.64
C PRO A 118 5.01 11.84 -19.02
N ILE A 119 4.32 10.71 -19.09
CA ILE A 119 3.83 10.10 -20.34
C ILE A 119 2.80 11.05 -20.98
N PRO A 120 3.09 11.71 -22.11
CA PRO A 120 2.19 12.73 -22.64
C PRO A 120 0.91 12.12 -23.22
N ALA A 121 -0.15 12.92 -23.32
CA ALA A 121 -1.39 12.50 -23.96
C ALA A 121 -1.13 12.04 -25.41
N GLY A 122 -1.71 10.91 -25.79
CA GLY A 122 -1.53 10.27 -27.10
C GLY A 122 -0.26 9.42 -27.26
N ALA A 123 0.68 9.45 -26.30
CA ALA A 123 1.83 8.54 -26.32
C ALA A 123 1.40 7.09 -26.05
N THR A 124 2.15 6.13 -26.58
CA THR A 124 2.04 4.74 -26.16
C THR A 124 2.94 4.48 -24.96
N PHE A 125 2.53 3.58 -24.10
CA PHE A 125 3.36 3.07 -23.02
C PHE A 125 3.10 1.58 -22.82
N SER A 126 4.12 0.84 -22.44
CA SER A 126 4.05 -0.61 -22.28
C SER A 126 4.85 -1.09 -21.09
N LEU A 127 4.39 -2.20 -20.52
CA LEU A 127 5.17 -3.02 -19.61
C LEU A 127 5.73 -4.21 -20.38
N GLN A 128 7.03 -4.43 -20.28
CA GLN A 128 7.74 -5.46 -21.03
C GLN A 128 8.63 -6.28 -20.10
N LYS A 129 8.60 -7.61 -20.28
CA LYS A 129 9.55 -8.51 -19.64
C LYS A 129 10.83 -8.55 -20.47
N ASP A 130 11.90 -7.96 -19.97
CA ASP A 130 13.24 -8.01 -20.55
C ASP A 130 14.14 -9.05 -19.88
N SER A 131 15.36 -9.20 -20.39
CA SER A 131 16.31 -10.20 -19.87
C SER A 131 16.76 -9.92 -18.44
N ALA A 132 16.66 -8.67 -17.96
CA ALA A 132 16.97 -8.30 -16.59
C ALA A 132 15.82 -8.64 -15.61
N ASN A 133 14.60 -8.85 -16.10
CA ASN A 133 13.43 -9.13 -15.28
C ASN A 133 13.37 -10.63 -14.96
N SER A 134 13.79 -11.01 -13.75
CA SER A 134 14.12 -12.40 -13.39
C SER A 134 12.95 -13.31 -12.99
N ALA A 135 11.79 -12.76 -12.60
CA ALA A 135 10.62 -13.58 -12.24
C ALA A 135 10.14 -14.43 -13.43
N SER A 136 9.69 -15.67 -13.19
CA SER A 136 9.36 -16.61 -14.27
C SER A 136 8.13 -16.18 -15.09
N PHE A 137 7.22 -15.40 -14.50
CA PHE A 137 6.15 -14.71 -15.20
C PHE A 137 5.83 -13.36 -14.55
N TYR A 138 5.12 -12.52 -15.29
CA TYR A 138 4.43 -11.33 -14.81
C TYR A 138 3.02 -11.36 -15.36
N ASP A 139 2.04 -11.43 -14.48
CA ASP A 139 0.63 -11.33 -14.83
C ASP A 139 0.16 -9.91 -14.56
N ILE A 140 -0.42 -9.28 -15.58
CA ILE A 140 -0.80 -7.87 -15.56
C ILE A 140 -2.31 -7.76 -15.67
N ASP A 141 -2.96 -7.30 -14.61
CA ASP A 141 -4.41 -7.16 -14.54
C ASP A 141 -4.87 -5.79 -15.03
N VAL A 142 -4.67 -4.76 -14.20
CA VAL A 142 -5.09 -3.39 -14.46
C VAL A 142 -4.02 -2.41 -14.03
N MET A 143 -3.97 -1.26 -14.69
CA MET A 143 -3.12 -0.13 -14.30
C MET A 143 -3.99 1.11 -14.18
N ASP A 144 -4.05 1.68 -12.98
CA ASP A 144 -4.55 3.02 -12.78
C ASP A 144 -3.45 4.03 -13.07
N VAL A 145 -3.79 5.07 -13.84
CA VAL A 145 -2.85 6.09 -14.29
C VAL A 145 -3.32 7.47 -13.88
N GLU A 146 -2.41 8.27 -13.33
CA GLU A 146 -2.75 9.55 -12.72
C GLU A 146 -1.73 10.65 -13.06
N ASN A 147 -2.18 11.88 -12.86
CA ASN A 147 -1.34 13.08 -12.81
C ASN A 147 -1.55 13.78 -11.46
N PRO A 148 -0.96 13.26 -10.36
CA PRO A 148 -1.19 13.84 -9.04
C PRO A 148 -0.81 15.34 -9.02
N PRO A 149 -1.56 16.18 -8.30
CA PRO A 149 -1.15 17.57 -8.09
C PRO A 149 0.20 17.62 -7.37
N ALA A 150 0.88 18.75 -7.43
CA ALA A 150 2.12 18.96 -6.68
C ALA A 150 1.90 18.69 -5.17
N PRO A 151 2.92 18.19 -4.44
CA PRO A 151 2.82 17.95 -3.01
C PRO A 151 2.35 19.20 -2.27
N LEU A 152 1.42 19.03 -1.34
CA LEU A 152 0.93 20.11 -0.49
C LEU A 152 2.06 20.66 0.38
N ALA A 153 2.08 21.98 0.57
CA ALA A 153 3.02 22.64 1.46
C ALA A 153 2.56 22.53 2.92
N GLN A 154 3.53 22.56 3.84
CA GLN A 154 3.25 22.62 5.28
C GLN A 154 2.32 23.80 5.60
N PRO A 155 1.16 23.59 6.25
CA PRO A 155 0.28 24.66 6.66
C PRO A 155 0.95 25.63 7.65
N ALA A 156 0.61 26.91 7.57
CA ALA A 156 1.00 27.87 8.60
C ALA A 156 0.47 27.42 9.97
N ASN A 157 1.22 27.73 11.04
CA ASN A 157 0.87 27.34 12.42
C ASN A 157 0.70 25.81 12.62
N SER A 158 1.52 25.01 11.96
CA SER A 158 1.60 23.55 12.15
C SER A 158 2.94 23.12 12.77
N ILE A 159 3.02 21.87 13.23
CA ILE A 159 4.26 21.22 13.68
C ILE A 159 4.56 20.07 12.73
N SER A 160 5.76 20.03 12.15
CA SER A 160 6.16 18.90 11.29
C SER A 160 6.75 17.78 12.13
N ILE A 161 6.43 16.52 11.81
CA ILE A 161 7.02 15.34 12.49
C ILE A 161 8.56 15.33 12.42
N THR A 162 9.15 15.91 11.36
CA THR A 162 10.61 16.01 11.22
C THR A 162 11.23 16.99 12.22
N SER A 163 10.52 18.04 12.60
CA SER A 163 10.95 18.95 13.67
C SER A 163 10.92 18.29 15.06
N CYS A 164 10.20 17.18 15.18
CA CYS A 164 10.12 16.34 16.38
C CYS A 164 11.09 15.14 16.35
N GLY A 165 11.92 15.02 15.30
CA GLY A 165 12.94 13.97 15.16
C GLY A 165 12.54 12.78 14.31
N ALA A 166 11.37 12.78 13.65
CA ALA A 166 11.03 11.75 12.67
C ALA A 166 11.96 11.86 11.45
N VAL A 167 12.41 10.73 10.93
CA VAL A 167 13.37 10.67 9.83
C VAL A 167 12.67 10.09 8.61
N ALA A 168 12.66 10.86 7.52
CA ALA A 168 12.13 10.41 6.24
C ALA A 168 13.11 9.43 5.60
N ASP A 169 12.56 8.35 5.07
CA ASP A 169 13.21 7.48 4.12
C ASP A 169 12.61 7.72 2.74
N ASN A 170 13.47 7.83 1.73
CA ASN A 170 13.06 8.03 0.34
C ASN A 170 13.30 6.78 -0.52
N ASN A 171 13.79 5.70 0.07
CA ASN A 171 13.88 4.42 -0.60
C ASN A 171 12.47 3.81 -0.70
N PRO A 172 12.01 3.41 -1.89
CA PRO A 172 10.71 2.78 -2.04
C PRO A 172 10.59 1.51 -1.20
N THR A 173 9.45 1.34 -0.53
CA THR A 173 9.10 0.06 0.09
C THR A 173 8.88 -0.98 -1.01
N ASN A 174 9.53 -2.13 -0.89
CA ASN A 174 9.35 -3.25 -1.84
C ASN A 174 8.88 -4.49 -1.09
N GLY A 175 7.67 -4.39 -0.53
CA GLY A 175 7.05 -5.35 0.38
C GLY A 175 7.78 -5.53 1.72
N SER A 176 8.72 -4.64 2.06
CA SER A 176 9.44 -4.62 3.34
C SER A 176 10.00 -3.23 3.61
N ALA A 177 10.24 -2.93 4.89
CA ALA A 177 10.97 -1.74 5.30
C ALA A 177 12.44 -1.77 4.85
N ASP A 178 13.04 -0.60 4.61
CA ASP A 178 14.49 -0.50 4.44
C ASP A 178 15.18 -0.95 5.74
N SER A 179 16.16 -1.84 5.61
CA SER A 179 17.05 -2.25 6.70
C SER A 179 17.72 -1.09 7.45
N GLN A 180 17.92 0.06 6.78
CA GLN A 180 18.54 1.27 7.35
C GLN A 180 17.54 2.29 7.87
N SER A 181 16.23 2.05 7.70
CA SER A 181 15.21 2.96 8.16
C SER A 181 15.25 3.17 9.68
N VAL A 182 14.93 4.38 10.11
CA VAL A 182 14.88 4.76 11.53
C VAL A 182 13.44 4.67 12.04
N ASP A 183 13.26 4.13 13.24
CA ASP A 183 11.96 4.17 13.91
C ASP A 183 11.58 5.61 14.28
N SER A 184 10.57 6.12 13.59
CA SER A 184 9.98 7.45 13.79
C SER A 184 8.81 7.43 14.77
N GLY A 185 8.33 6.25 15.22
CA GLY A 185 7.16 6.12 16.10
C GLY A 185 7.20 7.01 17.35
N PRO A 186 8.28 6.95 18.17
CA PRO A 186 8.40 7.80 19.35
C PRO A 186 8.40 9.30 19.04
N ALA A 187 9.08 9.70 17.96
CA ALA A 187 9.14 11.10 17.52
C ALA A 187 7.75 11.59 17.06
N ILE A 188 7.04 10.78 16.28
CA ILE A 188 5.69 11.10 15.80
C ILE A 188 4.72 11.22 16.97
N GLN A 189 4.71 10.27 17.92
CA GLN A 189 3.84 10.35 19.09
C GLN A 189 4.12 11.59 19.95
N ASN A 190 5.39 11.93 20.17
CA ASN A 190 5.75 13.15 20.89
C ASN A 190 5.26 14.41 20.14
N CYS A 191 5.33 14.40 18.81
CA CYS A 191 4.84 15.49 17.97
C CYS A 191 3.31 15.62 18.03
N ILE A 192 2.59 14.49 18.03
CA ILE A 192 1.14 14.45 18.25
C ILE A 192 0.80 15.11 19.58
N ASN A 193 1.47 14.70 20.67
CA ASN A 193 1.24 15.26 22.00
C ASN A 193 1.48 16.79 22.02
N GLN A 194 2.53 17.25 21.34
CA GLN A 194 2.85 18.67 21.23
C GLN A 194 1.78 19.43 20.43
N ALA A 195 1.35 18.90 19.28
CA ALA A 195 0.30 19.49 18.46
C ALA A 195 -1.03 19.60 19.23
N GLN A 196 -1.40 18.55 19.98
CA GLN A 196 -2.58 18.56 20.87
C GLN A 196 -2.46 19.64 21.94
N SER A 197 -1.33 19.74 22.63
CA SER A 197 -1.14 20.74 23.69
C SER A 197 -1.20 22.18 23.18
N GLN A 198 -0.85 22.41 21.91
CA GLN A 198 -0.78 23.74 21.30
C GLN A 198 -1.97 24.05 20.40
N GLY A 199 -2.91 23.12 20.21
CA GLY A 199 -4.02 23.27 19.26
C GLY A 199 -3.54 23.47 17.82
N LYS A 200 -2.46 22.79 17.42
CA LYS A 200 -1.84 22.91 16.09
C LYS A 200 -2.14 21.71 15.21
N ILE A 201 -2.05 21.93 13.90
CA ILE A 201 -2.02 20.85 12.91
C ILE A 201 -0.71 20.09 13.05
N LEU A 202 -0.77 18.76 13.04
CA LEU A 202 0.39 17.91 12.84
C LEU A 202 0.62 17.70 11.33
N TRP A 203 1.83 17.98 10.87
CA TRP A 203 2.21 17.91 9.47
C TRP A 203 3.17 16.74 9.18
N ILE A 204 2.79 15.88 8.24
CA ILE A 204 3.61 14.81 7.68
C ILE A 204 4.17 15.33 6.36
N PRO A 205 5.47 15.64 6.25
CA PRO A 205 6.05 16.08 4.99
C PRO A 205 6.19 14.90 4.01
N GLN A 206 6.75 15.16 2.84
CA GLN A 206 7.04 14.11 1.87
C GLN A 206 8.06 13.11 2.44
N GLY A 207 7.93 11.85 2.05
CA GLY A 207 8.79 10.74 2.45
C GLY A 207 8.01 9.62 3.16
N THR A 208 8.70 8.51 3.38
CA THR A 208 8.22 7.37 4.15
C THR A 208 8.76 7.44 5.57
N PHE A 209 7.88 7.35 6.56
CA PHE A 209 8.25 7.37 7.98
C PHE A 209 7.84 6.05 8.62
N TYR A 210 8.82 5.32 9.13
CA TYR A 210 8.60 4.00 9.69
C TYR A 210 8.19 4.07 11.16
N VAL A 211 7.14 3.35 11.53
CA VAL A 211 6.75 3.07 12.91
C VAL A 211 7.08 1.60 13.17
N LYS A 212 8.17 1.36 13.90
CA LYS A 212 8.69 0.00 14.10
C LYS A 212 8.10 -0.65 15.34
N GLY A 213 7.91 -1.96 15.27
CA GLY A 213 7.40 -2.77 16.37
C GLY A 213 5.89 -2.69 16.52
N THR A 214 5.40 -2.92 17.74
CA THR A 214 3.99 -3.29 17.97
C THR A 214 3.11 -2.13 18.44
N ALA A 215 3.68 -0.94 18.61
CA ALA A 215 2.96 0.23 19.11
C ALA A 215 2.05 0.86 18.03
N GLY A 216 0.97 1.49 18.49
CA GLY A 216 0.16 2.42 17.69
C GLY A 216 0.40 3.86 18.11
N LEU A 217 -0.02 4.79 17.26
CA LEU A 217 -0.04 6.23 17.50
C LEU A 217 -1.44 6.64 17.97
N ASN A 218 -1.53 7.61 18.87
CA ASN A 218 -2.79 8.09 19.41
C ASN A 218 -2.90 9.60 19.28
N ALA A 219 -3.97 10.09 18.64
CA ALA A 219 -4.25 11.51 18.48
C ALA A 219 -5.71 11.85 18.83
N GLN A 220 -5.90 12.94 19.57
CA GLN A 220 -7.24 13.41 19.96
C GLN A 220 -7.43 14.90 19.63
N GLY A 221 -8.54 15.20 18.94
CA GLY A 221 -9.01 16.58 18.75
C GLY A 221 -8.12 17.45 17.87
N ILE A 222 -7.26 16.86 17.03
CA ILE A 222 -6.36 17.59 16.14
C ILE A 222 -6.53 17.18 14.68
N THR A 223 -5.97 17.99 13.80
CA THR A 223 -5.76 17.63 12.39
C THR A 223 -4.37 17.03 12.20
N VAL A 224 -4.29 15.85 11.58
CA VAL A 224 -3.06 15.26 11.04
C VAL A 224 -3.15 15.33 9.52
N ALA A 225 -2.24 16.06 8.89
CA ALA A 225 -2.25 16.30 7.45
C ALA A 225 -0.93 15.92 6.80
N GLY A 226 -0.98 15.27 5.64
CA GLY A 226 0.19 14.98 4.81
C GLY A 226 0.28 15.82 3.55
N ALA A 227 1.38 15.64 2.82
CA ALA A 227 1.67 16.30 1.55
C ALA A 227 0.85 15.75 0.36
N GLY A 228 0.01 14.73 0.57
CA GLY A 228 -0.72 13.97 -0.43
C GLY A 228 -0.45 12.48 -0.27
N MET A 229 -1.45 11.63 -0.57
CA MET A 229 -1.32 10.17 -0.43
C MET A 229 -0.18 9.58 -1.26
N TRP A 230 0.19 10.21 -2.38
CA TRP A 230 1.33 9.78 -3.19
C TRP A 230 2.70 10.17 -2.61
N TYR A 231 2.75 11.09 -1.65
CA TYR A 231 3.99 11.75 -1.24
C TYR A 231 4.37 11.52 0.22
N SER A 232 3.37 11.35 1.10
CA SER A 232 3.58 11.17 2.55
C SER A 232 3.09 9.78 2.95
N THR A 233 4.00 8.94 3.44
CA THR A 233 3.67 7.58 3.87
C THR A 233 4.08 7.39 5.33
N ILE A 234 3.17 6.84 6.14
CA ILE A 234 3.51 6.24 7.44
C ILE A 234 3.47 4.73 7.26
N TYR A 235 4.61 4.08 7.44
CA TYR A 235 4.76 2.64 7.22
C TYR A 235 4.90 1.91 8.56
N ARG A 236 4.03 0.94 8.85
CA ARG A 236 4.19 0.06 10.02
C ARG A 236 5.10 -1.12 9.68
N ASP A 237 6.18 -1.25 10.44
CA ASP A 237 7.17 -2.32 10.27
C ASP A 237 7.23 -3.20 11.52
N VAL A 238 6.56 -4.35 11.46
CA VAL A 238 6.44 -5.32 12.55
C VAL A 238 7.32 -6.53 12.26
N PRO A 239 8.22 -6.94 13.17
CA PRO A 239 8.96 -8.19 13.00
C PRO A 239 8.01 -9.39 12.93
N VAL A 240 8.05 -10.17 11.83
CA VAL A 240 7.29 -11.41 11.65
C VAL A 240 8.23 -12.63 11.74
N PRO A 241 7.82 -13.75 12.38
CA PRO A 241 6.53 -13.99 13.03
C PRO A 241 6.37 -13.18 14.31
N ASN A 242 5.20 -12.54 14.48
CA ASN A 242 4.87 -11.73 15.64
C ASN A 242 4.02 -12.52 16.66
N SER A 243 4.09 -12.15 17.94
CA SER A 243 3.34 -12.80 19.03
C SER A 243 2.59 -11.81 19.92
N THR A 244 2.63 -10.52 19.57
CA THR A 244 1.98 -9.44 20.32
C THR A 244 0.81 -8.88 19.51
N PRO A 245 -0.44 -8.92 20.00
CA PRO A 245 -1.56 -8.30 19.32
C PRO A 245 -1.29 -6.81 19.04
N LEU A 246 -1.68 -6.35 17.85
CA LEU A 246 -1.45 -4.97 17.42
C LEU A 246 -2.74 -4.15 17.50
N PRO A 247 -2.68 -2.90 17.99
CA PRO A 247 -3.76 -1.94 17.78
C PRO A 247 -3.77 -1.46 16.33
N ALA A 248 -4.73 -0.61 15.94
CA ALA A 248 -4.55 0.20 14.74
C ALA A 248 -3.26 1.05 14.82
N LEU A 249 -2.69 1.39 13.66
CA LEU A 249 -1.54 2.28 13.58
C LEU A 249 -1.90 3.68 14.09
N PHE A 250 -3.12 4.15 13.81
CA PHE A 250 -3.67 5.39 14.38
C PHE A 250 -4.94 5.10 15.18
N GLY A 251 -4.88 5.33 16.50
CA GLY A 251 -6.05 5.50 17.37
C GLY A 251 -6.45 6.98 17.40
N LEU A 252 -7.67 7.28 16.96
CA LEU A 252 -8.14 8.63 16.69
C LEU A 252 -9.44 8.92 17.47
N THR A 253 -9.46 10.01 18.22
CA THR A 253 -10.68 10.48 18.91
C THR A 253 -11.03 11.91 18.49
N SER A 254 -12.17 12.11 17.82
CA SER A 254 -12.61 13.44 17.33
C SER A 254 -11.53 14.18 16.53
N SER A 255 -10.73 13.45 15.75
CA SER A 255 -9.62 13.98 14.97
C SER A 255 -9.98 14.09 13.48
N THR A 256 -9.26 14.93 12.75
CA THR A 256 -9.27 14.95 11.28
C THR A 256 -7.95 14.41 10.77
N VAL A 257 -7.98 13.46 9.83
CA VAL A 257 -6.80 12.93 9.15
C VAL A 257 -6.95 13.12 7.65
N GLN A 258 -5.91 13.61 6.98
CA GLN A 258 -6.03 13.91 5.56
C GLN A 258 -4.73 13.84 4.75
N ASN A 259 -4.83 13.40 3.49
CA ASN A 259 -3.80 13.51 2.46
C ASN A 259 -2.49 12.75 2.76
N PHE A 260 -2.56 11.50 3.22
CA PHE A 260 -1.37 10.65 3.36
C PHE A 260 -1.71 9.16 3.17
N HIS A 261 -0.67 8.36 2.96
CA HIS A 261 -0.71 6.93 2.80
C HIS A 261 -0.32 6.22 4.10
N ILE A 262 -1.00 5.11 4.40
CA ILE A 262 -0.63 4.14 5.43
C ILE A 262 -0.37 2.81 4.75
N ASP A 263 0.79 2.23 5.04
CA ASP A 263 1.17 0.92 4.55
C ASP A 263 1.77 0.10 5.69
N ALA A 264 1.86 -1.22 5.52
CA ALA A 264 2.45 -2.12 6.50
C ALA A 264 3.11 -3.33 5.85
N ASN A 265 3.94 -4.03 6.62
CA ASN A 265 4.54 -5.29 6.21
C ASN A 265 3.71 -6.53 6.60
N ALA A 266 2.41 -6.38 6.87
CA ALA A 266 1.60 -7.51 7.31
C ALA A 266 1.39 -8.50 6.17
N VAL A 267 1.54 -9.79 6.46
CA VAL A 267 1.49 -10.88 5.47
C VAL A 267 0.27 -11.79 5.61
N SER A 268 -0.59 -11.52 6.61
CA SER A 268 -1.84 -12.26 6.81
C SER A 268 -2.79 -11.49 7.74
N ARG A 269 -4.03 -11.98 7.83
CA ARG A 269 -5.01 -11.56 8.87
C ARG A 269 -4.78 -12.29 10.20
N SER A 270 -3.55 -12.29 10.71
CA SER A 270 -3.27 -12.87 12.03
C SER A 270 -2.09 -12.22 12.74
N THR A 271 -2.06 -12.40 14.07
CA THR A 271 -1.00 -11.82 14.91
C THR A 271 0.38 -12.30 14.48
N ILE A 272 0.50 -13.54 13.99
CA ILE A 272 1.77 -14.07 13.50
C ILE A 272 2.25 -13.35 12.24
N GLY A 273 1.33 -12.91 11.38
CA GLY A 273 1.63 -12.10 10.20
C GLY A 273 1.72 -10.60 10.46
N GLY A 274 1.68 -10.15 11.71
CA GLY A 274 1.80 -8.73 12.05
C GLY A 274 0.54 -7.91 11.73
N ASP A 275 -0.64 -8.50 11.89
CA ASP A 275 -1.91 -7.87 11.54
C ASP A 275 -2.31 -6.73 12.50
N GLY A 276 -2.30 -5.49 11.99
CA GLY A 276 -2.83 -4.34 12.72
C GLY A 276 -3.64 -3.44 11.80
N GLY A 277 -4.72 -2.86 12.30
CA GLY A 277 -5.54 -1.91 11.52
C GLY A 277 -4.76 -0.67 11.11
N ALA A 278 -5.22 0.05 10.10
CA ALA A 278 -4.66 1.37 9.78
C ALA A 278 -5.19 2.44 10.74
N MET A 279 -6.51 2.52 10.89
CA MET A 279 -7.15 3.56 11.72
C MET A 279 -8.32 3.01 12.54
N ASP A 280 -8.25 3.18 13.86
CA ASP A 280 -9.39 3.08 14.76
C ASP A 280 -9.87 4.50 15.06
N THR A 281 -11.11 4.84 14.73
CA THR A 281 -11.63 6.20 14.89
C THR A 281 -12.93 6.23 15.70
N THR A 282 -13.05 7.18 16.62
CA THR A 282 -14.22 7.34 17.50
C THR A 282 -14.46 8.80 17.89
N GLY A 283 -15.44 9.03 18.76
CA GLY A 283 -15.84 10.33 19.25
C GLY A 283 -16.88 11.01 18.36
N THR A 284 -16.76 12.32 18.20
CA THR A 284 -17.71 13.15 17.44
C THR A 284 -17.03 13.88 16.30
N ASN A 285 -17.72 13.99 15.16
CA ASN A 285 -17.32 14.79 14.00
C ASN A 285 -15.89 14.52 13.50
N TRP A 286 -15.42 13.28 13.60
CA TRP A 286 -14.12 12.89 13.05
C TRP A 286 -14.19 12.81 11.51
N VAL A 287 -13.06 13.04 10.85
CA VAL A 287 -12.96 13.03 9.37
C VAL A 287 -11.71 12.29 8.94
N ALA A 288 -11.87 11.39 7.96
CA ALA A 288 -10.77 10.86 7.15
C ALA A 288 -10.97 11.26 5.70
N ASP A 289 -10.03 12.00 5.12
CA ASP A 289 -10.14 12.56 3.77
C ASP A 289 -8.86 12.35 2.96
N GLY A 290 -8.91 11.60 1.87
CA GLY A 290 -7.73 11.41 1.04
C GLY A 290 -6.69 10.52 1.73
N ILE A 291 -7.13 9.43 2.34
CA ILE A 291 -6.26 8.41 2.93
C ILE A 291 -6.13 7.25 1.94
N TRP A 292 -4.91 6.85 1.63
CA TRP A 292 -4.67 5.55 0.99
C TRP A 292 -4.20 4.58 2.08
N THR A 293 -4.75 3.39 2.13
CA THR A 293 -4.30 2.30 2.99
C THR A 293 -3.98 1.05 2.20
N GLN A 294 -2.84 0.43 2.49
CA GLN A 294 -2.41 -0.88 1.99
C GLN A 294 -1.85 -1.78 3.10
N HIS A 295 -1.96 -3.09 2.91
CA HIS A 295 -1.33 -4.15 3.72
C HIS A 295 -1.60 -4.12 5.22
N THR A 296 -2.61 -3.40 5.69
CA THR A 296 -3.07 -3.45 7.07
C THR A 296 -4.14 -4.53 7.24
N MET A 297 -4.48 -4.83 8.49
CA MET A 297 -5.61 -5.71 8.78
C MET A 297 -6.91 -5.09 8.24
N SER A 298 -7.27 -3.92 8.74
CA SER A 298 -8.43 -3.14 8.31
C SER A 298 -8.02 -1.76 7.85
N GLY A 299 -8.85 -1.14 7.01
CA GLY A 299 -8.69 0.27 6.66
C GLY A 299 -9.16 1.18 7.81
N PHE A 300 -10.45 1.10 8.11
CA PHE A 300 -11.09 1.88 9.16
C PHE A 300 -11.94 1.00 10.06
N TRP A 301 -11.65 0.99 11.36
CA TRP A 301 -12.56 0.51 12.39
C TRP A 301 -13.17 1.73 13.10
N ALA A 302 -14.36 2.11 12.67
CA ALA A 302 -14.98 3.37 13.01
C ALA A 302 -16.14 3.19 14.01
N SER A 303 -16.31 4.17 14.89
CA SER A 303 -17.44 4.30 15.82
C SER A 303 -17.73 5.77 16.15
N GLY A 304 -18.70 6.05 17.02
CA GLY A 304 -19.04 7.40 17.44
C GLY A 304 -20.12 8.06 16.59
N THR A 305 -20.17 9.39 16.52
CA THR A 305 -21.24 10.13 15.83
C THR A 305 -20.73 11.25 14.93
N GLY A 306 -21.41 11.48 13.79
CA GLY A 306 -21.06 12.54 12.84
C GLY A 306 -19.73 12.32 12.10
N GLY A 307 -19.21 11.09 12.11
CA GLY A 307 -17.97 10.72 11.43
C GLY A 307 -18.13 10.54 9.92
N LYS A 308 -17.02 10.68 9.18
CA LYS A 308 -17.01 10.55 7.72
C LYS A 308 -15.65 10.08 7.19
N VAL A 309 -15.70 9.16 6.22
CA VAL A 309 -14.58 8.81 5.34
C VAL A 309 -14.91 9.31 3.93
N GLN A 310 -13.99 9.97 3.24
CA GLN A 310 -14.16 10.42 1.85
C GLN A 310 -12.83 10.44 1.09
N ASN A 311 -12.91 10.36 -0.25
CA ASN A 311 -11.76 10.46 -1.16
C ASN A 311 -10.61 9.49 -0.85
N SER A 312 -10.90 8.39 -0.15
CA SER A 312 -9.91 7.43 0.34
C SER A 312 -9.82 6.20 -0.55
N ARG A 313 -8.66 5.54 -0.54
CA ARG A 313 -8.34 4.30 -1.26
C ARG A 313 -8.00 3.22 -0.25
N LEU A 314 -8.61 2.05 -0.40
CA LEU A 314 -8.40 0.90 0.48
C LEU A 314 -8.10 -0.28 -0.44
N THR A 315 -6.82 -0.62 -0.58
CA THR A 315 -6.37 -1.67 -1.51
C THR A 315 -5.47 -2.67 -0.78
N SER A 316 -5.47 -3.94 -1.21
CA SER A 316 -4.63 -5.01 -0.63
C SER A 316 -4.63 -5.09 0.92
N ILE A 317 -5.81 -5.12 1.55
CA ILE A 317 -5.96 -5.27 3.01
C ILE A 317 -6.48 -6.66 3.39
N TRP A 318 -6.14 -7.11 4.59
CA TRP A 318 -6.38 -8.49 5.04
C TRP A 318 -7.79 -8.77 5.58
N ALA A 319 -8.57 -7.72 5.84
CA ALA A 319 -9.93 -7.81 6.38
C ALA A 319 -10.81 -6.67 5.83
N ASP A 320 -11.62 -6.09 6.69
CA ASP A 320 -12.60 -5.07 6.36
C ASP A 320 -11.94 -3.76 5.90
N GLY A 321 -12.38 -3.23 4.76
CA GLY A 321 -12.02 -1.87 4.33
C GLY A 321 -12.52 -0.82 5.30
N ILE A 322 -13.83 -0.80 5.51
CA ILE A 322 -14.48 0.10 6.46
C ILE A 322 -15.50 -0.71 7.25
N ASN A 323 -15.32 -0.77 8.56
CA ASN A 323 -16.28 -1.31 9.52
C ASN A 323 -16.78 -0.16 10.40
N VAL A 324 -18.10 0.10 10.41
CA VAL A 324 -18.73 1.18 11.19
C VAL A 324 -19.63 0.56 12.26
N ASN A 325 -19.32 0.83 13.53
CA ASN A 325 -19.99 0.28 14.72
C ASN A 325 -20.77 1.33 15.51
#